data_AF-A0A2T3FN94-F1
#
_entry.id   AF-A0A2T3FN94-F1
#
_cell.length_a   1.000
_cell.length_b   1.000
_cell.length_c   1.000
_cell.angle_alpha   90.00
_cell.angle_beta   90.00
_cell.angle_gamma   90.00
#
_symmetry.space_group_name_H-M   'P 1'
#
loop_
_entity.id
_entity.type
_entity.pdbx_description
1 polymer ?
#
loop_
_entity_poly.entity_id
_entity_poly.type
_entity_poly.pdbx_seq_one_letter_code
_entity_poly.pdbx_strand_id
1 'polypeptide(L)'
;MNKLTRIEELARKLNQEILALEVVQEYQKYEKLVLNDEKLKQLEKELKVLQKKIVNQKAKQDDRVTKTIQEYQEKKAYYENHPLVVNYLYLQNEVNEILQTINQQMNNALK
;
A
#
# COMPACT_ATOMS: atom_id res chain seq x y z
N MET A 1 27.88 -4.36 -27.91
CA MET A 1 26.82 -4.36 -26.88
C MET A 1 25.51 -4.67 -27.59
N ASN A 2 24.80 -5.73 -27.21
CA ASN A 2 23.54 -6.06 -27.88
C ASN A 2 22.47 -5.01 -27.48
N LYS A 3 21.42 -4.83 -28.30
CA LYS A 3 20.38 -3.82 -28.04
C LYS A 3 19.65 -4.05 -26.72
N LEU A 4 19.49 -5.30 -26.30
CA LEU A 4 18.84 -5.68 -25.04
C LEU A 4 19.65 -5.22 -23.82
N THR A 5 20.98 -5.39 -23.85
CA THR A 5 21.89 -4.95 -22.77
C THR A 5 21.84 -3.44 -22.58
N ARG A 6 21.75 -2.66 -23.66
CA ARG A 6 21.61 -1.19 -23.57
C ARG A 6 20.27 -0.77 -22.96
N ILE A 7 19.18 -1.45 -23.29
CA ILE A 7 17.84 -1.17 -22.72
C ILE A 7 17.83 -1.50 -21.22
N GLU A 8 18.41 -2.63 -20.82
CA GLU A 8 18.55 -3.01 -19.41
C GLU A 8 19.34 -1.97 -18.61
N GLU A 9 20.46 -1.47 -19.16
CA GLU A 9 21.25 -0.41 -18.53
C GLU A 9 20.45 0.88 -18.35
N LEU A 10 19.67 1.30 -19.36
CA LEU A 10 18.83 2.48 -19.28
C LEU A 10 17.70 2.32 -18.27
N ALA A 11 17.07 1.15 -18.21
CA ALA A 11 16.04 0.84 -17.22
C ALA A 11 16.61 0.88 -15.79
N ARG A 12 17.82 0.37 -15.57
CA ARG A 12 18.51 0.44 -14.27
C ARG A 12 18.78 1.89 -13.86
N LYS A 13 19.24 2.74 -14.78
CA LYS A 13 19.46 4.17 -14.52
C LYS A 13 18.16 4.86 -14.15
N LEU A 14 17.09 4.64 -14.92
CA LEU A 14 15.76 5.18 -14.60
C LEU A 14 15.30 4.75 -13.21
N ASN A 15 15.49 3.48 -12.84
CA ASN A 15 15.15 3.00 -11.50
C ASN A 15 15.98 3.67 -10.39
N GLN A 16 17.27 3.92 -10.62
CA GLN A 16 18.12 4.64 -9.67
C GLN A 16 17.65 6.09 -9.46
N GLU A 17 17.28 6.78 -10.54
CA GLU A 17 16.73 8.14 -10.46
C GLU A 17 15.42 8.16 -9.67
N ILE A 18 14.51 7.20 -9.92
CA ILE A 18 13.26 7.07 -9.16
C ILE A 18 13.55 6.85 -7.66
N LEU A 19 14.49 5.96 -7.33
CA LEU A 19 14.90 5.71 -5.93
C LEU A 19 15.56 6.91 -5.26
N ALA A 20 16.14 7.82 -6.03
CA ALA A 20 16.74 9.05 -5.53
C ALA A 20 15.72 10.17 -5.27
N LEU A 21 14.49 10.06 -5.76
CA LEU A 21 13.44 11.04 -5.50
C LEU A 21 13.09 11.09 -4.01
N GLU A 22 13.02 12.31 -3.47
CA GLU A 22 12.70 12.55 -2.06
C GLU A 22 11.40 11.86 -1.63
N VAL A 23 10.34 11.99 -2.44
CA VAL A 23 9.04 11.32 -2.21
C VAL A 23 9.14 9.79 -2.11
N VAL A 24 10.03 9.16 -2.89
CA VAL A 24 10.25 7.71 -2.84
C VAL A 24 11.01 7.32 -1.59
N GLN A 25 11.99 8.12 -1.17
CA GLN A 25 12.73 7.91 0.08
C GLN A 25 11.82 8.08 1.30
N GLU A 26 10.96 9.10 1.29
CA GLU A 26 9.96 9.32 2.34
C GLU A 26 8.93 8.20 2.38
N TYR A 27 8.43 7.75 1.22
CA TYR A 27 7.55 6.59 1.13
C TYR A 27 8.19 5.36 1.79
N GLN A 28 9.44 5.03 1.46
CA GLN A 28 10.17 3.89 2.05
C GLN A 28 10.40 4.04 3.55
N LYS A 29 10.59 5.27 4.04
CA LYS A 29 10.69 5.56 5.47
C LYS A 29 9.36 5.28 6.17
N TYR A 30 8.26 5.79 5.65
CA TYR A 30 6.92 5.57 6.22
C TYR A 30 6.47 4.12 6.13
N GLU A 31 6.82 3.42 5.05
CA GLU A 31 6.60 1.98 4.92
C GLU A 31 7.26 1.22 6.09
N LYS A 32 8.52 1.52 6.41
CA LYS A 32 9.21 0.93 7.57
C LYS A 32 8.59 1.33 8.91
N LEU A 33 8.11 2.57 9.04
CA LEU A 33 7.46 3.01 10.29
C LEU A 33 6.14 2.27 10.51
N VAL A 34 5.30 2.15 9.50
CA VAL A 34 4.04 1.38 9.54
C VAL A 34 4.33 -0.10 9.81
N LEU A 35 5.31 -0.68 9.09
CA LEU A 35 5.70 -2.08 9.23
C LEU A 35 6.37 -2.41 10.56
N ASN A 36 6.85 -1.43 11.33
CA ASN A 36 7.48 -1.66 12.64
C ASN A 36 6.62 -1.25 13.82
N ASP A 37 5.47 -0.60 13.58
CA ASP A 37 4.54 -0.24 14.64
C ASP A 37 3.77 -1.47 15.13
N GLU A 38 4.09 -1.94 16.33
CA GLU A 38 3.48 -3.13 16.93
C GLU A 38 1.95 -2.97 17.14
N LYS A 39 1.45 -1.75 17.38
CA LYS A 39 0.01 -1.52 17.52
C LYS A 39 -0.69 -1.67 16.18
N LEU A 40 -0.12 -1.12 15.11
CA LEU A 40 -0.66 -1.29 13.76
C LEU A 40 -0.61 -2.75 13.31
N LYS A 41 0.48 -3.48 13.57
CA LYS A 41 0.57 -4.92 13.30
C LYS A 41 -0.51 -5.71 14.03
N GLN A 42 -0.71 -5.44 15.31
CA GLN A 42 -1.71 -6.13 16.11
C GLN A 42 -3.12 -5.81 15.61
N LEU A 43 -3.38 -4.54 15.28
CA LEU A 43 -4.66 -4.10 14.73
C LEU A 43 -4.95 -4.75 13.37
N GLU A 44 -3.96 -4.86 12.48
CA GLU A 44 -4.11 -5.55 11.19
C GLU A 44 -4.49 -7.03 11.38
N LYS A 45 -3.86 -7.72 12.34
CA LYS A 45 -4.21 -9.10 12.70
C LYS A 45 -5.65 -9.20 13.21
N GLU A 46 -6.05 -8.30 14.10
CA GLU A 46 -7.42 -8.26 14.64
C GLU A 46 -8.45 -8.00 13.55
N LEU A 47 -8.17 -7.07 12.63
CA LEU A 47 -9.02 -6.80 11.47
C LEU A 47 -9.19 -8.04 10.58
N LYS A 48 -8.13 -8.79 10.31
CA LYS A 48 -8.19 -10.05 9.54
C LYS A 48 -9.04 -11.11 10.26
N VAL A 49 -8.88 -11.24 11.57
CA VAL A 49 -9.69 -12.16 12.39
C VAL A 49 -11.17 -11.76 12.36
N LEU A 50 -11.47 -10.47 12.51
CA LEU A 50 -12.83 -9.95 12.45
C LEU A 50 -13.46 -10.15 11.07
N GLN A 51 -12.73 -9.91 9.98
CA GLN A 51 -13.21 -10.21 8.62
C GLN A 51 -13.60 -11.68 8.46
N LYS A 52 -12.72 -12.60 8.88
CA LYS A 52 -13.01 -14.04 8.83
C LYS A 52 -14.23 -14.41 9.68
N LYS A 53 -14.35 -13.81 10.87
CA LYS A 53 -15.49 -13.99 11.76
C LYS A 53 -16.79 -13.49 11.12
N ILE A 54 -16.79 -12.33 10.49
CA ILE A 54 -17.94 -11.76 9.78
C ILE A 54 -18.39 -12.70 8.66
N VAL A 55 -17.47 -13.19 7.82
CA VAL A 55 -17.78 -14.14 6.73
C VAL A 55 -18.46 -15.39 7.28
N ASN A 56 -17.90 -15.99 8.34
CA ASN A 56 -18.46 -17.18 8.95
C ASN A 56 -19.83 -16.93 9.60
N GLN A 57 -20.02 -15.79 10.25
CA GLN A 57 -21.30 -15.43 10.87
C GLN A 57 -22.39 -15.16 9.83
N LYS A 58 -22.06 -14.48 8.73
CA LYS A 58 -22.98 -14.31 7.60
C LYS A 58 -23.41 -15.65 7.01
N ALA A 59 -22.46 -16.57 6.80
CA ALA A 59 -22.76 -17.90 6.28
C ALA A 59 -23.67 -18.72 7.19
N LYS A 60 -23.56 -18.53 8.51
CA LYS A 60 -24.38 -19.21 9.53
C LYS A 60 -25.65 -18.46 9.93
N GLN A 61 -25.92 -17.30 9.32
CA GLN A 61 -27.03 -16.41 9.71
C GLN A 61 -27.01 -16.08 11.22
N ASP A 62 -25.82 -15.85 11.79
CA ASP A 62 -25.65 -15.50 13.20
C ASP A 62 -26.01 -14.02 13.42
N ASP A 63 -27.06 -13.76 14.21
CA ASP A 63 -27.57 -12.42 14.50
C ASP A 63 -26.54 -11.49 15.18
N ARG A 64 -25.48 -12.04 15.76
CA ARG A 64 -24.39 -11.25 16.35
C ARG A 64 -23.48 -10.61 15.29
N VAL A 65 -23.66 -10.94 14.01
CA VAL A 65 -22.84 -10.41 12.91
C VAL A 65 -22.81 -8.89 12.88
N THR A 66 -23.92 -8.22 13.20
CA THR A 66 -24.01 -6.76 13.23
C THR A 66 -23.02 -6.14 14.23
N LYS A 67 -22.90 -6.74 15.43
CA LYS A 67 -21.95 -6.27 16.45
C LYS A 67 -20.50 -6.48 16.01
N THR A 68 -20.18 -7.62 15.39
CA THR A 68 -18.84 -7.90 14.86
C THR A 68 -18.48 -6.94 13.71
N ILE A 69 -19.45 -6.59 12.86
CA ILE A 69 -19.25 -5.58 11.80
C ILE A 69 -18.96 -4.21 12.41
N GLN A 70 -19.70 -3.80 13.45
CA GLN A 70 -19.45 -2.53 14.12
C GLN A 70 -18.04 -2.47 14.72
N GLU A 71 -17.62 -3.51 15.46
CA GLU A 71 -16.27 -3.59 16.03
C GLU A 71 -15.19 -3.53 14.94
N TYR A 72 -15.42 -4.20 13.82
CA TYR A 72 -14.53 -4.12 12.66
C TYR A 72 -14.43 -2.70 12.10
N GLN A 73 -15.56 -2.00 11.94
CA GLN A 73 -15.55 -0.63 11.40
C GLN A 73 -14.85 0.36 12.34
N GLU A 74 -15.04 0.25 13.66
CA GLU A 74 -14.36 1.09 14.64
C GLU A 74 -12.84 0.90 14.59
N LYS A 75 -12.38 -0.36 14.59
CA LYS A 75 -10.96 -0.70 14.46
C LYS A 75 -10.37 -0.29 13.11
N LYS A 76 -11.13 -0.46 12.03
CA LYS A 76 -10.73 -0.08 10.67
C LYS A 76 -10.58 1.44 10.57
N ALA A 77 -11.54 2.20 11.09
CA ALA A 77 -11.47 3.66 11.12
C ALA A 77 -10.26 4.14 11.93
N TYR A 78 -9.94 3.51 13.07
CA TYR A 78 -8.73 3.84 13.81
C TYR A 78 -7.46 3.55 12.99
N TYR A 79 -7.38 2.40 12.31
CA TYR A 79 -6.24 2.06 11.45
C TYR A 79 -6.05 3.07 10.31
N GLU A 80 -7.13 3.35 9.57
CA GLU A 80 -7.12 4.22 8.38
C GLU A 80 -6.83 5.68 8.71
N ASN A 81 -7.22 6.15 9.90
CA ASN A 81 -6.96 7.51 10.35
C ASN A 81 -5.67 7.65 11.18
N HIS A 82 -4.90 6.58 11.35
CA HIS A 82 -3.64 6.65 12.08
C HIS A 82 -2.63 7.51 11.32
N PRO A 83 -1.95 8.49 11.94
CA PRO A 83 -1.08 9.44 11.21
C PRO A 83 -0.02 8.78 10.33
N LEU A 84 0.60 7.69 10.81
CA LEU A 84 1.58 6.94 10.01
C LEU A 84 0.96 6.28 8.77
N VAL A 85 -0.27 5.76 8.90
CA VAL A 85 -0.99 5.11 7.79
C VAL A 85 -1.45 6.15 6.79
N VAL A 86 -1.99 7.28 7.25
CA VAL A 86 -2.41 8.39 6.39
C VAL A 86 -1.22 8.91 5.57
N ASN A 87 -0.09 9.18 6.21
CA ASN A 87 1.11 9.67 5.51
C ASN A 87 1.68 8.61 4.55
N TYR A 88 1.70 7.34 4.96
CA TYR A 88 2.10 6.24 4.09
C TYR A 88 1.23 6.15 2.83
N LEU A 89 -0.09 6.22 2.97
CA LEU A 89 -1.04 6.14 1.84
C LEU A 89 -0.93 7.36 0.92
N TYR A 90 -0.72 8.56 1.48
CA TYR A 90 -0.47 9.76 0.70
C TYR A 90 0.77 9.60 -0.19
N LEU A 91 1.91 9.25 0.43
CA LEU A 91 3.17 9.05 -0.28
C LEU A 91 3.10 7.89 -1.28
N GLN A 92 2.37 6.81 -0.93
CA GLN A 92 2.13 5.70 -1.84
C GLN A 92 1.42 6.16 -3.12
N ASN A 93 0.43 7.04 -3.00
CA ASN A 93 -0.27 7.59 -4.16
C ASN A 93 0.64 8.45 -5.02
N GLU A 94 1.45 9.33 -4.43
CA GLU A 94 2.42 10.15 -5.18
C GLU A 94 3.44 9.28 -5.93
N VAL A 95 3.99 8.25 -5.27
CA VAL A 95 4.90 7.29 -5.93
C VAL A 95 4.18 6.55 -7.07
N ASN A 96 2.92 6.15 -6.88
CA ASN A 96 2.13 5.50 -7.93
C ASN A 96 1.88 6.43 -9.13
N GLU A 97 1.62 7.72 -8.92
CA GLU A 97 1.44 8.70 -9.98
C GLU A 97 2.72 8.88 -10.80
N ILE A 98 3.90 8.91 -10.15
CA ILE A 98 5.20 8.95 -10.84
C ILE A 98 5.36 7.71 -11.72
N LEU A 99 5.13 6.51 -11.18
CA LEU A 99 5.28 5.26 -11.92
C LEU A 99 4.29 5.17 -13.10
N GLN A 100 3.05 5.62 -12.91
CA GLN A 100 2.06 5.70 -13.98
C GLN A 100 2.48 6.67 -15.09
N THR A 101 2.98 7.85 -14.73
CA THR A 101 3.46 8.86 -15.68
C THR A 101 4.61 8.31 -16.52
N ILE A 102 5.59 7.66 -15.90
CA ILE A 102 6.72 7.03 -16.58
C ILE A 102 6.23 5.95 -17.56
N ASN A 103 5.30 5.10 -17.13
CA ASN A 103 4.72 4.07 -17.98
C ASN A 103 3.96 4.67 -19.18
N GLN A 104 3.20 5.75 -18.96
CA GLN A 104 2.50 6.45 -20.04
C GLN A 104 3.48 7.08 -21.04
N GLN A 105 4.53 7.74 -20.57
CA GLN A 105 5.54 8.34 -21.45
C GLN A 105 6.25 7.30 -22.31
N MET A 106 6.66 6.16 -21.72
CA MET A 106 7.29 5.07 -22.45
C MET A 106 6.36 4.48 -23.51
N ASN A 107 5.10 4.21 -23.17
CA ASN A 107 4.15 3.61 -24.11
C ASN A 107 3.70 4.56 -25.22
N ASN A 108 3.56 5.86 -24.94
CA ASN A 108 3.21 6.85 -25.95
C ASN A 108 4.34 7.07 -26.96
N ALA A 109 5.60 6.92 -26.55
CA ALA A 109 6.74 7.03 -27.45
C ALA A 109 6.89 5.85 -28.45
N LEU A 110 6.09 4.79 -28.27
CA LEU A 110 6.06 3.61 -29.15
C LEU A 110 4.90 3.65 -30.17
N LYS A 111 4.02 4.65 -30.09
CA LYS A 111 2.94 4.89 -31.06
C LYS A 111 3.44 5.79 -32.19
#